data_AF-A0A916H9V3-F1
#
_entry.id   AF-A0A916H9V3-F1
#
_cell.length_a   1.000
_cell.length_b   1.000
_cell.length_c   1.000
_cell.angle_alpha   90.00
_cell.angle_beta   90.00
_cell.angle_gamma   90.00
#
_symmetry.space_group_name_H-M   'P 1'
#
loop_
_entity.id
_entity.type
_entity.pdbx_description
1 polymer ?
#
loop_
_entity_poly.entity_id
_entity_poly.type
_entity_poly.pdbx_seq_one_letter_code
_entity_poly.pdbx_strand_id
1 'polypeptide(L)'
;MTNRTRGFSLIEMLIALTITATLLTATLTALDTSFRAYKVTTEGASTNVVSRMMMSRIMTMIRTGEEFGPYPTDVLDSAQNPVTSTFIEFETANDGAGNRQVLRIERRDQSDPQRGPYELWYVQTDIVNDVPSEAIERPLLTGVTEATFTLEYDIGPRLRRATVDLTIKPNDYQDARFSADLETPTIRLVSTVNPRKLD
;
A
#
# COMPACT_ATOMS: atom_id res chain seq x y z
N MET A 1 33.41 -64.39 30.37
CA MET A 1 33.75 -63.34 29.37
C MET A 1 33.15 -62.03 29.83
N THR A 2 33.90 -61.21 30.55
CA THR A 2 33.47 -59.88 30.99
C THR A 2 33.87 -58.86 29.92
N ASN A 3 32.87 -58.37 29.17
CA ASN A 3 33.08 -57.30 28.19
C ASN A 3 33.56 -56.04 28.91
N ARG A 4 34.80 -55.64 28.66
CA ARG A 4 35.37 -54.40 29.17
C ARG A 4 34.82 -53.26 28.31
N THR A 5 33.77 -52.60 28.77
CA THR A 5 33.24 -51.38 28.14
C THR A 5 34.31 -50.30 28.20
N ARG A 6 34.87 -49.92 27.05
CA ARG A 6 35.81 -48.79 26.95
C ARG A 6 35.00 -47.50 27.02
N GLY A 7 35.27 -46.67 28.04
CA GLY A 7 34.70 -45.33 28.15
C GLY A 7 35.36 -44.36 27.17
N PHE A 8 34.64 -43.28 26.84
CA PHE A 8 35.14 -42.21 25.95
C PHE A 8 36.31 -41.44 26.56
N SER A 9 37.28 -41.07 25.72
CA SER A 9 38.38 -40.17 26.08
C SER A 9 37.91 -38.72 26.21
N LEU A 10 38.55 -37.95 27.10
CA LEU A 10 38.31 -36.50 27.25
C LEU A 10 38.48 -35.73 25.93
N ILE A 11 39.44 -36.15 25.09
CA ILE A 11 39.68 -35.55 23.78
C ILE A 11 38.53 -35.86 22.81
N GLU A 12 38.02 -37.10 22.81
CA GLU A 12 36.88 -37.49 21.98
C GLU A 12 35.61 -36.72 22.39
N MET A 13 35.40 -36.52 23.69
CA MET A 13 34.28 -35.72 24.20
C MET A 13 34.39 -34.25 23.80
N LEU A 14 35.60 -33.66 23.82
CA LEU A 14 35.82 -32.28 23.37
C LEU A 14 35.59 -32.13 21.86
N ILE A 15 36.06 -33.07 21.05
CA ILE A 15 35.82 -33.06 19.60
C ILE A 15 34.32 -33.19 19.33
N ALA A 16 33.63 -34.13 19.97
CA ALA A 16 32.19 -34.31 19.84
C ALA A 16 31.41 -33.05 20.25
N LEU A 17 31.80 -32.41 21.36
CA LEU A 17 31.20 -31.16 21.82
C LEU A 17 31.42 -30.02 20.82
N THR A 18 32.63 -29.90 20.26
CA THR A 18 32.95 -28.85 19.29
C THR A 18 32.16 -29.03 17.99
N ILE A 19 32.05 -30.27 17.49
CA ILE A 19 31.23 -30.58 16.31
C ILE A 19 29.76 -30.29 16.60
N THR A 20 29.25 -30.71 17.75
CA THR A 20 27.85 -30.48 18.12
C THR A 20 27.56 -28.98 18.27
N ALA A 21 28.46 -28.23 18.90
CA ALA A 21 28.32 -26.78 19.06
C ALA A 21 28.32 -26.06 17.70
N THR A 22 29.24 -26.41 16.80
CA THR A 22 29.31 -25.80 15.46
C THR A 22 28.08 -26.12 14.62
N LEU A 23 27.60 -27.37 14.64
CA LEU A 23 26.36 -27.75 13.98
C LEU A 23 25.16 -27.03 14.57
N LEU A 24 25.05 -26.95 15.90
CA LEU A 24 23.97 -26.23 16.56
C LEU A 24 23.96 -24.75 16.17
N THR A 25 25.12 -24.09 16.21
CA THR A 25 25.24 -22.69 15.76
C THR A 25 24.81 -22.53 14.30
N ALA A 26 25.28 -23.38 13.39
CA ALA A 26 24.91 -23.32 11.97
C ALA A 26 23.39 -23.56 11.75
N THR A 27 22.78 -24.47 12.50
CA THR A 27 21.33 -24.72 12.40
C THR A 27 20.50 -23.56 12.93
N LEU A 28 20.93 -22.92 14.03
CA LEU A 28 20.23 -21.76 14.60
C LEU A 28 20.31 -20.55 13.67
N THR A 29 21.45 -20.30 13.03
CA THR A 29 21.58 -19.21 12.05
C THR A 29 20.75 -19.47 10.80
N ALA A 30 20.71 -20.72 10.31
CA ALA A 30 19.86 -21.10 9.18
C ALA A 30 18.36 -20.96 9.50
N LEU A 31 17.95 -21.33 10.72
CA LEU A 31 16.57 -21.23 11.17
C LEU A 31 16.12 -19.77 11.31
N ASP A 32 16.95 -18.91 11.92
CA ASP A 32 16.67 -17.47 12.03
C ASP A 32 16.51 -16.83 10.65
N THR A 33 17.42 -17.14 9.71
CA THR A 33 17.34 -16.69 8.32
C THR A 33 16.03 -17.16 7.65
N SER A 34 15.64 -18.42 7.88
CA SER A 34 14.42 -18.98 7.29
C SER A 34 13.15 -18.29 7.80
N PHE A 35 13.07 -17.97 9.10
CA PHE A 35 11.93 -17.23 9.66
C PHE A 35 11.84 -15.81 9.11
N ARG A 36 12.97 -15.12 8.94
CA ARG A 36 13.00 -13.76 8.33
C ARG A 36 12.54 -13.78 6.89
N ALA A 37 13.04 -14.72 6.08
CA ALA A 37 12.61 -14.89 4.69
C ALA A 37 11.11 -15.19 4.58
N TYR A 38 10.59 -16.01 5.49
CA TYR A 38 9.16 -16.30 5.56
C TYR A 38 8.33 -15.06 5.93
N LYS A 39 8.77 -14.28 6.92
CA LYS A 39 8.12 -13.02 7.32
C LYS A 39 8.03 -12.05 6.14
N VAL A 40 9.17 -11.76 5.49
CA VAL A 40 9.26 -10.87 4.32
C VAL A 40 8.32 -11.30 3.21
N THR A 41 8.33 -12.59 2.88
CA THR A 41 7.47 -13.14 1.82
C THR A 41 5.98 -13.01 2.18
N THR A 42 5.62 -13.29 3.43
CA THR A 42 4.24 -13.26 3.91
C THR A 42 3.70 -11.83 3.99
N GLU A 43 4.49 -10.89 4.52
CA GLU A 43 4.13 -9.47 4.61
C GLU A 43 4.01 -8.86 3.20
N GLY A 44 4.98 -9.12 2.31
CA GLY A 44 4.93 -8.67 0.92
C GLY A 44 3.71 -9.22 0.17
N ALA A 45 3.38 -10.50 0.36
CA ALA A 45 2.17 -11.10 -0.22
C ALA A 45 0.88 -10.46 0.32
N SER A 46 0.80 -10.25 1.63
CA SER A 46 -0.33 -9.59 2.29
C SER A 46 -0.54 -8.17 1.77
N THR A 47 0.52 -7.35 1.71
CA THR A 47 0.47 -6.00 1.16
C THR A 47 -0.01 -6.03 -0.30
N ASN A 48 0.49 -6.95 -1.13
CA ASN A 48 0.05 -7.05 -2.53
C ASN A 48 -1.47 -7.28 -2.67
N VAL A 49 -2.02 -8.19 -1.86
CA VAL A 49 -3.45 -8.52 -1.86
C VAL A 49 -4.27 -7.31 -1.39
N VAL A 50 -3.88 -6.69 -0.28
CA VAL A 50 -4.58 -5.52 0.27
C VAL A 50 -4.54 -4.35 -0.73
N SER A 51 -3.38 -4.06 -1.31
CA SER A 51 -3.22 -2.98 -2.28
C SER A 51 -4.06 -3.20 -3.54
N ARG A 52 -4.15 -4.43 -4.07
CA ARG A 52 -5.06 -4.73 -5.19
C ARG A 52 -6.53 -4.58 -4.81
N MET A 53 -6.91 -5.04 -3.61
CA MET A 53 -8.27 -4.87 -3.12
C MET A 53 -8.63 -3.38 -3.03
N MET A 54 -7.74 -2.55 -2.47
CA MET A 54 -7.97 -1.11 -2.38
C MET A 54 -8.02 -0.46 -3.76
N MET A 55 -7.10 -0.79 -4.68
CA MET A 55 -7.16 -0.30 -6.06
C MET A 55 -8.51 -0.65 -6.71
N SER A 56 -9.00 -1.89 -6.57
CA SER A 56 -10.31 -2.28 -7.13
C SER A 56 -11.49 -1.51 -6.54
N ARG A 57 -11.45 -1.19 -5.24
CA ARG A 57 -12.47 -0.37 -4.56
C ARG A 57 -12.42 1.07 -5.06
N ILE A 58 -11.22 1.66 -5.16
CA ILE A 58 -11.01 3.00 -5.71
C ILE A 58 -11.54 3.09 -7.14
N MET A 59 -11.17 2.14 -8.00
CA MET A 59 -11.67 2.08 -9.38
C MET A 59 -13.20 1.97 -9.46
N THR A 60 -13.81 1.24 -8.52
CA THR A 60 -15.27 1.11 -8.45
C THR A 60 -15.93 2.43 -8.03
N MET A 61 -15.39 3.10 -7.02
CA MET A 61 -15.91 4.41 -6.57
C MET A 61 -15.77 5.47 -7.67
N ILE A 62 -14.63 5.53 -8.36
CA ILE A 62 -14.44 6.43 -9.51
C ILE A 62 -15.38 6.07 -10.67
N ARG A 63 -15.69 4.79 -10.87
CA ARG A 63 -16.62 4.38 -11.94
C ARG A 63 -18.04 4.86 -11.68
N THR A 64 -18.47 4.90 -10.42
CA THR A 64 -19.83 5.27 -10.02
C THR A 64 -19.96 6.71 -9.54
N GLY A 65 -18.85 7.44 -9.40
CA GLY A 65 -18.85 8.83 -9.00
C GLY A 65 -19.24 9.78 -10.13
N GLU A 66 -19.56 11.01 -9.73
CA GLU A 66 -19.95 12.13 -10.59
C GLU A 66 -19.20 13.40 -10.15
N GLU A 67 -19.22 14.46 -10.97
CA GLU A 67 -18.61 15.76 -10.63
C GLU A 67 -17.17 15.66 -10.09
N PHE A 68 -16.24 15.25 -10.97
CA PHE A 68 -14.85 14.96 -10.58
C PHE A 68 -13.97 16.20 -10.51
N GLY A 69 -13.11 16.25 -9.50
CA GLY A 69 -12.01 17.20 -9.36
C GLY A 69 -10.64 16.54 -9.10
N PRO A 70 -9.53 17.27 -9.28
CA PRO A 70 -9.47 18.67 -9.71
C PRO A 70 -9.68 18.86 -11.23
N TYR A 71 -10.46 19.90 -11.58
CA TYR A 71 -10.77 20.25 -12.97
C TYR A 71 -9.73 21.22 -13.56
N PRO A 72 -9.30 21.07 -14.83
CA PRO A 72 -8.38 22.00 -15.46
C PRO A 72 -9.04 23.36 -15.71
N THR A 73 -8.26 24.44 -15.83
CA THR A 73 -8.86 25.75 -16.17
C THR A 73 -9.36 25.79 -17.61
N ASP A 74 -8.68 25.08 -18.52
CA ASP A 74 -9.13 24.85 -19.90
C ASP A 74 -8.92 23.37 -20.28
N VAL A 75 -10.01 22.70 -20.67
CA VAL A 75 -10.00 21.29 -21.11
C VAL A 75 -9.42 21.10 -22.51
N LEU A 76 -9.41 22.15 -23.33
CA LEU A 76 -8.87 22.12 -24.69
C LEU A 76 -7.36 22.38 -24.70
N ASP A 77 -6.80 22.87 -23.60
CA ASP A 77 -5.36 23.05 -23.45
C ASP A 77 -4.66 21.73 -23.09
N SER A 78 -3.91 21.20 -24.05
CA SER A 78 -3.09 19.99 -23.88
C SER A 78 -2.00 20.10 -22.80
N ALA A 79 -1.65 21.32 -22.36
CA ALA A 79 -0.71 21.52 -21.26
C ALA A 79 -1.36 21.33 -19.88
N GLN A 80 -2.70 21.38 -19.80
CA GLN A 80 -3.46 21.25 -18.54
C GLN A 80 -4.32 20.00 -18.47
N ASN A 81 -4.65 19.40 -19.61
CA ASN A 81 -5.44 18.17 -19.71
C ASN A 81 -4.60 17.08 -20.40
N PRO A 82 -4.21 16.00 -19.71
CA PRO A 82 -4.75 15.53 -18.43
C PRO A 82 -4.18 16.25 -17.19
N VAL A 83 -5.03 16.44 -16.18
CA VAL A 83 -4.66 16.99 -14.87
C VAL A 83 -3.93 15.93 -14.07
N THR A 84 -2.78 16.28 -13.51
CA THR A 84 -2.04 15.42 -12.59
C THR A 84 -2.12 15.98 -11.18
N SER A 85 -2.53 15.15 -10.22
CA SER A 85 -2.76 15.55 -8.83
C SER A 85 -2.42 14.44 -7.84
N THR A 86 -2.28 14.81 -6.57
CA THR A 86 -2.08 13.88 -5.45
C THR A 86 -3.39 13.46 -4.79
N PHE A 87 -4.51 13.94 -5.32
CA PHE A 87 -5.85 13.60 -4.86
C PHE A 87 -6.83 13.54 -6.04
N ILE A 88 -7.93 12.83 -5.82
CA ILE A 88 -9.12 12.89 -6.66
C ILE A 88 -10.33 13.09 -5.74
N GLU A 89 -11.27 13.93 -6.15
CA GLU A 89 -12.54 14.12 -5.46
C GLU A 89 -13.71 13.96 -6.41
N PHE A 90 -14.84 13.47 -5.92
CA PHE A 90 -16.05 13.24 -6.69
C PHE A 90 -17.26 13.10 -5.78
N GLU A 91 -18.44 13.36 -6.33
CA GLU A 91 -19.72 13.09 -5.68
C GLU A 91 -20.07 11.60 -5.83
N THR A 92 -20.45 10.94 -4.73
CA THR A 92 -20.91 9.54 -4.74
C THR A 92 -22.43 9.40 -4.63
N ALA A 93 -23.10 10.44 -4.14
CA ALA A 93 -24.54 10.52 -4.06
C ALA A 93 -24.97 11.98 -4.14
N ASN A 94 -26.02 12.26 -4.91
CA ASN A 94 -26.65 13.57 -5.00
C ASN A 94 -28.16 13.34 -5.16
N ASP A 95 -28.97 13.93 -4.28
CA ASP A 95 -30.43 13.75 -4.30
C ASP A 95 -31.18 14.83 -5.10
N GLY A 96 -30.45 15.80 -5.67
CA GLY A 96 -31.03 16.94 -6.40
C GLY A 96 -31.78 17.94 -5.50
N ALA A 97 -31.86 17.69 -4.20
CA ALA A 97 -32.52 18.54 -3.20
C ALA A 97 -31.52 19.30 -2.31
N GLY A 98 -30.24 19.31 -2.70
CA GLY A 98 -29.16 20.00 -1.98
C GLY A 98 -28.40 19.10 -1.00
N ASN A 99 -28.71 17.79 -0.96
CA ASN A 99 -27.90 16.84 -0.20
C ASN A 99 -26.97 16.09 -1.15
N ARG A 100 -25.68 16.09 -0.82
CA ARG A 100 -24.67 15.40 -1.61
C ARG A 100 -23.58 14.83 -0.72
N GLN A 101 -22.96 13.75 -1.18
CA GLN A 101 -21.83 13.12 -0.53
C GLN A 101 -20.60 13.31 -1.42
N VAL A 102 -19.62 14.04 -0.89
CA VAL A 102 -18.34 14.27 -1.57
C VAL A 102 -17.30 13.34 -0.96
N LEU A 103 -16.64 12.58 -1.81
CA LEU A 103 -15.57 11.67 -1.45
C LEU A 103 -14.28 12.18 -2.07
N ARG A 104 -13.24 12.26 -1.26
CA ARG A 104 -11.88 12.61 -1.65
C ARG A 104 -10.91 11.52 -1.25
N ILE A 105 -10.12 11.05 -2.21
CA ILE A 105 -9.00 10.16 -1.98
C ILE A 105 -7.75 10.99 -2.16
N GLU A 106 -6.91 11.08 -1.14
CA GLU A 106 -5.73 11.93 -1.17
C GLU A 106 -4.49 11.28 -0.59
N ARG A 107 -3.35 11.63 -1.16
CA ARG A 107 -2.03 11.34 -0.60
C ARG A 107 -1.72 12.39 0.46
N ARG A 108 -1.44 11.94 1.69
CA ARG A 108 -0.98 12.79 2.79
C ARG A 108 0.48 12.48 3.11
N ASP A 109 1.21 13.50 3.55
CA ASP A 109 2.56 13.32 4.11
C ASP A 109 2.48 12.52 5.41
N GLN A 110 3.41 11.59 5.59
CA GLN A 110 3.54 10.80 6.80
C GLN A 110 4.73 11.33 7.62
N SER A 111 4.48 11.58 8.91
CA SER A 111 5.47 12.08 9.86
C SER A 111 6.38 10.97 10.40
N ASP A 112 5.94 9.71 10.36
CA ASP A 112 6.72 8.53 10.76
C ASP A 112 7.50 7.95 9.57
N PRO A 113 8.83 8.11 9.50
CA PRO A 113 9.64 7.60 8.39
C PRO A 113 9.56 6.08 8.23
N GLN A 114 9.19 5.34 9.29
CA GLN A 114 9.05 3.88 9.23
C GLN A 114 7.81 3.44 8.43
N ARG A 115 6.80 4.32 8.30
CA ARG A 115 5.55 4.02 7.59
C ARG A 115 5.57 4.46 6.13
N GLY A 116 6.72 4.89 5.64
CA GLY A 116 6.89 5.48 4.31
C GLY A 116 6.67 6.99 4.30
N PRO A 117 6.98 7.66 3.18
CA PRO A 117 6.86 9.12 3.06
C PRO A 117 5.40 9.58 3.00
N TYR A 118 4.49 8.71 2.58
CA TYR A 118 3.08 9.06 2.37
C TYR A 118 2.12 7.98 2.88
N GLU A 119 0.87 8.40 3.04
CA GLU A 119 -0.29 7.52 3.23
C GLU A 119 -1.41 7.92 2.28
N LEU A 120 -2.24 6.95 1.91
CA LEU A 120 -3.46 7.20 1.15
C LEU A 120 -4.64 7.29 2.11
N TRP A 121 -5.41 8.36 2.00
CA TRP A 121 -6.53 8.66 2.89
C TRP A 121 -7.84 8.72 2.13
N TYR A 122 -8.89 8.29 2.81
CA TYR A 122 -10.28 8.46 2.45
C TYR A 122 -10.84 9.59 3.29
N VAL A 123 -11.42 10.59 2.64
CA VAL A 123 -12.10 11.71 3.27
C VAL A 123 -13.48 11.80 2.67
N GLN A 124 -14.51 11.71 3.51
CA GLN A 124 -15.90 11.88 3.09
C GLN A 124 -16.50 13.06 3.81
N THR A 125 -17.18 13.92 3.07
CA THR A 125 -17.95 15.04 3.60
C THR A 125 -19.38 14.91 3.09
N ASP A 126 -20.32 14.78 4.03
CA ASP A 126 -21.74 14.82 3.70
C ASP A 126 -22.19 16.28 3.75
N ILE A 127 -22.89 16.73 2.72
CA ILE A 127 -23.46 18.08 2.63
C ILE A 127 -24.97 17.92 2.74
N VAL A 128 -25.58 18.61 3.69
CA VAL A 128 -27.03 18.56 3.93
C VAL A 128 -27.58 19.99 3.91
N ASN A 129 -28.53 20.27 3.03
CA ASN A 129 -29.03 21.64 2.78
C ASN A 129 -27.89 22.65 2.56
N ASP A 130 -26.93 22.31 1.69
CA ASP A 130 -25.72 23.12 1.40
C ASP A 130 -24.77 23.38 2.59
N VAL A 131 -24.99 22.73 3.74
CA VAL A 131 -24.10 22.82 4.90
C VAL A 131 -23.23 21.57 4.97
N PRO A 132 -21.88 21.69 4.88
CA PRO A 132 -20.98 20.55 5.02
C PRO A 132 -20.93 20.08 6.48
N SER A 133 -21.00 18.76 6.67
CA SER A 133 -20.76 18.10 7.95
C SER A 133 -19.26 18.05 8.28
N GLU A 134 -18.95 17.62 9.50
CA GLU A 134 -17.60 17.17 9.82
C GLU A 134 -17.18 16.03 8.89
N ALA A 135 -15.93 16.07 8.42
CA ALA A 135 -15.41 15.08 7.50
C ALA A 135 -15.08 13.77 8.22
N ILE A 136 -15.45 12.64 7.62
CA ILE A 136 -15.05 11.31 8.06
C ILE A 136 -13.75 10.95 7.36
N GLU A 137 -12.66 10.90 8.13
CA GLU A 137 -11.32 10.61 7.62
C GLU A 137 -10.84 9.22 8.05
N ARG A 138 -10.32 8.44 7.10
CA ARG A 138 -9.79 7.09 7.37
C ARG A 138 -8.54 6.79 6.51
N PRO A 139 -7.47 6.22 7.09
CA PRO A 139 -6.36 5.73 6.29
C PRO A 139 -6.80 4.52 5.46
N LEU A 140 -6.50 4.54 4.16
CA LEU A 140 -6.74 3.43 3.23
C LEU A 140 -5.52 2.52 3.10
N LEU A 141 -4.35 3.12 2.90
CA LEU A 141 -3.08 2.42 2.72
C LEU A 141 -1.94 3.19 3.38
N THR A 142 -1.04 2.43 4.01
CA THR A 142 0.24 2.92 4.54
C THR A 142 1.40 2.37 3.71
N GLY A 143 2.62 2.86 3.91
CA GLY A 143 3.77 2.47 3.09
C GLY A 143 3.71 3.05 1.68
N VAL A 144 2.91 4.09 1.44
CA VAL A 144 2.78 4.69 0.11
C VAL A 144 4.05 5.47 -0.18
N THR A 145 4.71 5.12 -1.28
CA THR A 145 5.91 5.79 -1.77
C THR A 145 5.57 6.85 -2.80
N GLU A 146 4.52 6.60 -3.60
CA GLU A 146 3.96 7.57 -4.54
C GLU A 146 2.48 7.26 -4.79
N ALA A 147 1.66 8.29 -4.94
CA ALA A 147 0.27 8.17 -5.35
C ALA A 147 -0.07 9.35 -6.25
N THR A 148 -0.31 9.06 -7.53
CA THR A 148 -0.60 10.06 -8.54
C THR A 148 -1.92 9.72 -9.23
N PHE A 149 -2.77 10.74 -9.35
CA PHE A 149 -4.03 10.70 -10.08
C PHE A 149 -3.85 11.50 -11.37
N THR A 150 -4.18 10.89 -12.51
CA THR A 150 -4.16 11.54 -13.82
C THR A 150 -5.58 11.54 -14.38
N LEU A 151 -6.17 12.73 -14.50
CA LEU A 151 -7.57 12.94 -14.86
C LEU A 151 -7.66 13.59 -16.23
N GLU A 152 -8.22 12.88 -17.20
CA GLU A 152 -8.48 13.39 -18.54
C GLU A 152 -9.94 13.79 -18.65
N TYR A 153 -10.18 15.06 -18.99
CA TYR A 153 -11.51 15.63 -19.15
C TYR A 153 -11.90 15.77 -20.62
N ASP A 154 -13.19 15.67 -20.90
CA ASP A 154 -13.79 16.01 -22.19
C ASP A 154 -14.37 17.45 -22.14
N ILE A 155 -15.00 17.93 -23.22
CA ILE A 155 -15.67 19.22 -23.23
C ILE A 155 -16.83 19.22 -22.20
N GLY A 156 -16.78 20.16 -21.25
CA GLY A 156 -17.68 20.24 -20.09
C GLY A 156 -17.10 19.54 -18.85
N PRO A 157 -17.80 19.54 -17.70
CA PRO A 157 -17.32 18.93 -16.44
C PRO A 157 -17.36 17.39 -16.47
N ARG A 158 -16.93 16.77 -17.57
CA ARG A 158 -17.04 15.33 -17.82
C ARG A 158 -15.67 14.69 -17.80
N LEU A 159 -15.41 13.88 -16.77
CA LEU A 159 -14.21 13.07 -16.70
C LEU A 159 -14.30 11.93 -17.73
N ARG A 160 -13.41 11.94 -18.72
CA ARG A 160 -13.32 10.91 -19.75
C ARG A 160 -12.62 9.67 -19.21
N ARG A 161 -11.54 9.88 -18.45
CA ARG A 161 -10.65 8.81 -17.99
C ARG A 161 -9.88 9.25 -16.76
N ALA A 162 -9.82 8.40 -15.74
CA ALA A 162 -8.93 8.56 -14.59
C ALA A 162 -7.93 7.42 -14.57
N THR A 163 -6.65 7.75 -14.38
CA THR A 163 -5.58 6.80 -14.11
C THR A 163 -5.07 7.01 -12.69
N VAL A 164 -4.97 5.94 -11.93
CA VAL A 164 -4.37 5.91 -10.60
C VAL A 164 -3.08 5.12 -10.70
N ASP A 165 -1.97 5.77 -10.35
CA ASP A 165 -0.65 5.16 -10.22
C ASP A 165 -0.24 5.19 -8.76
N LEU A 166 -0.08 4.01 -8.18
CA LEU A 166 0.19 3.82 -6.76
C LEU A 166 1.42 2.94 -6.60
N THR A 167 2.42 3.45 -5.88
CA THR A 167 3.61 2.70 -5.47
C THR A 167 3.58 2.53 -3.96
N ILE A 168 3.65 1.28 -3.50
CA ILE A 168 3.64 0.90 -2.08
C ILE A 168 4.90 0.11 -1.77
N LYS A 169 5.55 0.43 -0.64
CA LYS A 169 6.55 -0.41 -0.01
C LYS A 169 5.88 -1.22 1.11
N PRO A 170 5.98 -2.55 1.09
CA PRO A 170 5.55 -3.36 2.23
C PRO A 170 6.26 -2.91 3.50
N ASN A 171 5.50 -2.76 4.58
CA ASN A 171 6.03 -2.29 5.85
C ASN A 171 6.92 -3.37 6.47
N ASP A 172 8.18 -3.05 6.74
CA ASP A 172 9.03 -3.85 7.62
C ASP A 172 9.03 -3.22 9.01
N TYR A 173 8.05 -3.61 9.82
CA TYR A 173 7.86 -3.00 11.15
C TYR A 173 8.97 -3.31 12.16
N GLN A 174 9.98 -4.13 11.82
CA GLN A 174 11.10 -4.42 12.73
C GLN A 174 12.36 -4.86 11.99
N ASP A 175 13.11 -3.91 11.42
CA ASP A 175 14.47 -4.22 10.98
C ASP A 175 15.50 -3.90 12.06
N ALA A 176 15.55 -4.81 13.03
CA ALA A 176 16.65 -4.96 13.95
C ALA A 176 17.83 -5.58 13.18
N ARG A 177 18.74 -4.72 12.72
CA ARG A 177 20.19 -4.91 12.56
C ARG A 177 20.63 -6.38 12.43
N PHE A 178 20.78 -6.93 11.22
CA PHE A 178 21.90 -7.84 10.83
C PHE A 178 21.89 -8.09 9.31
N SER A 179 23.08 -8.36 8.77
CA SER A 179 23.51 -8.36 7.35
C SER A 179 22.86 -9.43 6.45
N ALA A 180 21.55 -9.39 6.26
CA ALA A 180 20.90 -10.04 5.12
C ALA A 180 19.91 -9.03 4.52
N ASP A 181 20.29 -8.37 3.42
CA ASP A 181 19.45 -7.48 2.63
C ASP A 181 18.31 -8.26 1.96
N LEU A 182 17.36 -8.77 2.75
CA LEU A 182 16.09 -9.27 2.25
C LEU A 182 15.17 -8.07 2.05
N GLU A 183 15.49 -7.23 1.06
CA GLU A 183 14.67 -6.09 0.72
C GLU A 183 13.36 -6.57 0.08
N THR A 184 12.23 -6.21 0.69
CA THR A 184 10.92 -6.51 0.10
C THR A 184 10.71 -5.60 -1.12
N PRO A 185 10.43 -6.14 -2.31
CA PRO A 185 10.26 -5.31 -3.50
C PRO A 185 9.05 -4.38 -3.37
N THR A 186 9.17 -3.18 -3.94
CA THR A 186 8.05 -2.24 -4.04
C THR A 186 6.99 -2.77 -5.00
N ILE A 187 5.74 -2.47 -4.69
CA ILE A 187 4.57 -2.88 -5.45
C ILE A 187 4.04 -1.65 -6.16
N ARG A 188 4.10 -1.64 -7.50
CA ARG A 188 3.47 -0.60 -8.32
C ARG A 188 2.18 -1.12 -8.95
N LEU A 189 1.10 -0.39 -8.75
CA LEU A 189 -0.23 -0.67 -9.28
C LEU A 189 -0.66 0.53 -10.13
N VAL A 190 -0.90 0.29 -11.41
CA VAL A 190 -1.45 1.29 -12.32
C VAL A 190 -2.77 0.76 -12.84
N SER A 191 -3.83 1.56 -12.70
CA SER A 191 -5.14 1.20 -13.20
C SER A 191 -5.83 2.43 -13.78
N THR A 192 -6.59 2.20 -14.84
CA THR A 192 -7.32 3.24 -15.55
C THR A 192 -8.79 2.87 -15.61
N VAL A 193 -9.67 3.84 -15.41
CA VAL A 193 -11.11 3.66 -15.42
C VAL A 193 -11.79 4.83 -16.13
N ASN A 194 -12.91 4.52 -16.79
CA ASN A 194 -13.80 5.50 -17.36
C ASN A 194 -15.06 5.56 -16.48
N PRO A 195 -15.41 6.74 -15.92
CA PRO A 195 -16.67 6.92 -15.19
C PRO A 195 -17.88 6.61 -16.07
N ARG A 196 -19.01 6.29 -15.44
CA ARG A 196 -20.28 6.17 -16.17
C ARG A 196 -20.65 7.51 -16.77
N LYS A 197 -21.13 7.49 -18.02
CA LYS A 197 -21.73 8.67 -18.63
C LYS A 197 -23.10 8.87 -18.02
N LEU A 198 -23.37 10.08 -17.54
CA LEU A 198 -24.73 10.59 -17.39
C LEU A 198 -25.27 10.83 -18.80
N ASP A 199 -26.16 9.95 -19.27
CA ASP A 199 -26.91 10.12 -20.52
C ASP A 199 -27.94 11.25 -20.38
#